data_AF-A0A6I1NRP4-F1
#
_entry.id   AF-A0A6I1NRP4-F1
#
_cell.length_a   1.000
_cell.length_b   1.000
_cell.length_c   1.000
_cell.angle_alpha   90.00
_cell.angle_beta   90.00
_cell.angle_gamma   90.00
#
_symmetry.space_group_name_H-M   'P 1'
#
loop_
_entity.id
_entity.type
_entity.pdbx_description
1 polymer ?
#
loop_
_entity_poly.entity_id
_entity_poly.type
_entity_poly.pdbx_seq_one_letter_code
_entity_poly.pdbx_strand_id
1 'polypeptide(L)'
;RSVTGTAKTVWASITGVPDVTRRETATRHPLITRQHTLINAFTDYQKLYMIGGNAGWANINALIQQSIDGVRLYQESDWRSPLVDVWGISDLDLFKESDRILRDLPKNRPFFAYVQTSGNHRPFTIPKDNDGFEVSNLSLEQVQAAGSRSVEQYNAVRLLDFNIGKLIDLAKAGGYYDYTLFVFF
;
A
#
# COMPACT_ATOMS: atom_id res chain seq x y z
N ARG A 1 -21.43 -4.66 13.84
CA ARG A 1 -19.96 -4.68 13.68
C ARG A 1 -19.58 -3.41 12.94
N SER A 2 -18.76 -2.54 13.53
CA SER A 2 -18.25 -1.37 12.82
C SER A 2 -17.50 -1.84 11.58
N VAL A 3 -17.79 -1.23 10.43
CA VAL A 3 -17.03 -1.43 9.20
C VAL A 3 -15.74 -0.62 9.30
N THR A 4 -14.89 -0.90 10.29
CA THR A 4 -13.52 -0.36 10.34
C THR A 4 -12.67 -1.27 9.48
N GLY A 5 -12.07 -0.74 8.41
CA GLY A 5 -11.25 -1.54 7.49
C GLY A 5 -10.57 -0.68 6.44
N THR A 6 -9.53 -1.23 5.82
CA THR A 6 -8.64 -0.59 4.83
C THR A 6 -9.39 0.21 3.76
N ALA A 7 -10.57 -0.24 3.31
CA ALA A 7 -11.40 0.47 2.34
C ALA A 7 -11.82 1.89 2.78
N LYS A 8 -12.08 2.12 4.08
CA LYS A 8 -12.41 3.46 4.58
C LYS A 8 -11.19 4.39 4.54
N THR A 9 -10.00 3.87 4.84
CA THR A 9 -8.75 4.62 4.74
C THR A 9 -8.43 4.96 3.28
N VAL A 10 -8.53 3.98 2.37
CA VAL A 10 -8.34 4.22 0.92
C VAL A 10 -9.36 5.23 0.39
N TRP A 11 -10.61 5.14 0.82
CA TRP A 11 -11.62 6.16 0.50
C TRP A 11 -11.19 7.55 0.97
N ALA A 12 -10.83 7.69 2.25
CA ALA A 12 -10.47 8.99 2.80
C ALA A 12 -9.19 9.55 2.19
N SER A 13 -8.19 8.71 1.91
CA SER A 13 -6.91 9.14 1.31
C SER A 13 -7.07 9.57 -0.15
N ILE A 14 -7.95 8.92 -0.92
CA ILE A 14 -8.22 9.32 -2.32
C ILE A 14 -9.15 10.54 -2.37
N THR A 15 -10.21 10.56 -1.56
CA THR A 15 -11.29 11.58 -1.71
C THR A 15 -11.10 12.80 -0.84
N GLY A 16 -10.33 12.72 0.25
CA GLY A 16 -10.25 13.76 1.28
C GLY A 16 -11.51 13.86 2.17
N VAL A 17 -12.47 12.94 2.03
CA VAL A 17 -13.75 12.94 2.76
C VAL A 17 -13.86 11.68 3.63
N PRO A 18 -14.33 11.78 4.88
CA PRO A 18 -14.51 10.60 5.73
C PRO A 18 -15.62 9.69 5.18
N ASP A 19 -15.38 8.37 5.22
CA ASP A 19 -16.43 7.39 4.94
C ASP A 19 -17.36 7.21 6.15
N VAL A 20 -18.51 7.89 6.13
CA VAL A 20 -19.55 7.88 7.17
C VAL A 20 -20.58 6.75 7.04
N THR A 21 -20.41 5.83 6.09
CA THR A 21 -21.33 4.71 5.89
C THR A 21 -21.34 3.74 7.08
N ARG A 22 -22.52 3.21 7.41
CA ARG A 22 -22.75 2.35 8.60
C ARG A 22 -22.84 0.85 8.30
N ARG A 23 -23.21 0.46 7.06
CA ARG A 23 -23.48 -0.95 6.69
C ARG A 23 -22.38 -1.56 5.83
N GLU A 24 -22.02 -0.90 4.74
CA GLU A 24 -20.95 -1.29 3.82
C GLU A 24 -20.07 -0.07 3.55
N THR A 25 -18.80 -0.26 3.19
CA THR A 25 -17.89 0.86 2.86
C THR A 25 -18.38 1.62 1.63
N ALA A 26 -18.13 2.93 1.58
CA ALA A 26 -18.55 3.80 0.48
C ALA A 26 -18.05 3.30 -0.89
N THR A 27 -16.86 2.68 -0.91
CA THR A 27 -16.26 2.07 -2.12
C THR A 27 -17.16 1.02 -2.78
N ARG A 28 -18.01 0.33 -2.01
CA ARG A 28 -18.91 -0.72 -2.49
C ARG A 28 -20.19 -0.16 -3.11
N HIS A 29 -20.47 1.12 -2.95
CA HIS A 29 -21.68 1.73 -3.47
C HIS A 29 -21.47 2.21 -4.92
N PRO A 30 -22.08 1.57 -5.92
CA PRO A 30 -21.74 1.77 -7.33
C PRO A 30 -22.02 3.18 -7.85
N LEU A 31 -22.95 3.92 -7.23
CA LEU A 31 -23.28 5.29 -7.65
C LEU A 31 -22.30 6.37 -7.17
N ILE A 32 -21.34 6.03 -6.28
CA ILE A 32 -20.41 7.02 -5.69
C ILE A 32 -18.95 6.63 -5.89
N THR A 33 -18.65 5.72 -6.82
CA THR A 33 -17.28 5.30 -7.15
C THR A 33 -16.47 6.38 -7.84
N ARG A 34 -17.11 7.35 -8.48
CA ARG A 34 -16.45 8.53 -9.06
C ARG A 34 -16.51 9.69 -8.08
N GLN A 35 -15.36 10.12 -7.59
CA GLN A 35 -15.22 11.23 -6.65
C GLN A 35 -14.26 12.29 -7.19
N HIS A 36 -14.40 13.52 -6.70
CA HIS A 36 -13.36 14.52 -6.88
C HIS A 36 -12.21 14.22 -5.93
N THR A 37 -10.98 14.33 -6.43
CA THR A 37 -9.76 14.04 -5.68
C THR A 37 -8.73 15.13 -5.91
N LEU A 38 -8.01 15.50 -4.83
CA LEU A 38 -6.86 16.41 -4.91
C LEU A 38 -5.71 15.82 -5.74
N ILE A 39 -5.66 14.51 -5.93
CA ILE A 39 -4.66 13.86 -6.79
C ILE A 39 -4.77 14.38 -8.24
N ASN A 40 -5.94 14.83 -8.68
CA ASN A 40 -6.12 15.39 -10.02
C ASN A 40 -5.58 16.82 -10.17
N ALA A 41 -5.22 17.50 -9.09
CA ALA A 41 -4.50 18.77 -9.16
C ALA A 41 -3.07 18.62 -9.71
N PHE A 42 -2.50 17.41 -9.64
CA PHE A 42 -1.21 17.07 -10.26
C PHE A 42 -1.39 16.78 -11.77
N THR A 43 -1.71 17.82 -12.56
CA THR A 43 -2.09 17.69 -13.98
C THR A 43 -0.95 17.23 -14.89
N ASP A 44 0.28 17.60 -14.57
CA ASP A 44 1.50 17.26 -15.30
C ASP A 44 2.22 16.04 -14.71
N TYR A 45 1.65 15.32 -13.74
CA TYR A 45 2.28 14.16 -13.11
C TYR A 45 1.87 12.85 -13.79
N GLN A 46 2.78 11.89 -13.77
CA GLN A 46 2.45 10.48 -13.97
C GLN A 46 1.82 9.95 -12.69
N LYS A 47 0.64 9.34 -12.75
CA LYS A 47 -0.07 8.87 -11.55
C LYS A 47 -0.10 7.35 -11.53
N LEU A 48 0.38 6.77 -10.45
CA LEU A 48 0.50 5.32 -10.28
C LEU A 48 -0.18 4.91 -8.97
N TYR A 49 -0.94 3.82 -9.01
CA TYR A 49 -1.43 3.12 -7.82
C TYR A 49 -0.88 1.70 -7.87
N MET A 50 -0.22 1.27 -6.80
CA MET A 50 0.47 0.00 -6.74
C MET A 50 0.04 -0.75 -5.48
N ILE A 51 -0.41 -1.99 -5.63
CA ILE A 51 -0.82 -2.87 -4.53
C ILE A 51 -0.37 -4.29 -4.82
N GLY A 52 0.15 -5.00 -3.81
CA GLY A 52 0.70 -6.35 -4.02
C GLY A 52 -0.34 -7.40 -4.46
N GLY A 53 -1.58 -7.28 -4.00
CA GLY A 53 -2.68 -8.19 -4.31
C GLY A 53 -3.69 -7.63 -5.31
N ASN A 54 -4.80 -8.35 -5.51
CA ASN A 54 -5.88 -7.91 -6.38
C ASN A 54 -6.53 -6.61 -5.87
N ALA A 55 -6.85 -5.64 -6.73
CA ALA A 55 -7.48 -4.37 -6.31
C ALA A 55 -9.03 -4.37 -6.33
N GLY A 56 -9.65 -5.48 -6.72
CA GLY A 56 -11.11 -5.62 -6.85
C GLY A 56 -11.86 -5.80 -5.53
N TRP A 57 -11.15 -6.11 -4.43
CA TRP A 57 -11.80 -6.19 -3.11
C TRP A 57 -12.47 -4.85 -2.77
N ALA A 58 -13.67 -4.93 -2.21
CA ALA A 58 -14.48 -3.77 -1.88
C ALA A 58 -14.65 -2.73 -3.01
N ASN A 59 -14.47 -3.15 -4.27
CA ASN A 59 -14.60 -2.30 -5.45
C ASN A 59 -13.63 -1.10 -5.47
N ILE A 60 -12.43 -1.29 -4.91
CA ILE A 60 -11.40 -0.27 -4.77
C ILE A 60 -10.81 0.14 -6.12
N ASN A 61 -10.62 -0.83 -7.02
CA ASN A 61 -10.21 -0.56 -8.40
C ASN A 61 -11.11 0.45 -9.12
N ALA A 62 -12.43 0.36 -8.94
CA ALA A 62 -13.38 1.29 -9.53
C ALA A 62 -13.24 2.69 -8.93
N LEU A 63 -13.07 2.81 -7.61
CA LEU A 63 -12.78 4.11 -6.98
C LEU A 63 -11.52 4.75 -7.58
N ILE A 64 -10.43 3.97 -7.66
CA ILE A 64 -9.13 4.43 -8.18
C ILE A 64 -9.26 4.89 -9.64
N GLN A 65 -9.75 4.01 -10.51
CA GLN A 65 -9.76 4.26 -11.96
C GLN A 65 -10.79 5.31 -12.37
N GLN A 66 -11.91 5.45 -11.64
CA GLN A 66 -12.94 6.43 -11.98
C GLN A 66 -12.69 7.80 -11.37
N SER A 67 -11.94 7.88 -10.26
CA SER A 67 -11.69 9.16 -9.57
C SER A 67 -10.35 9.78 -9.95
N ILE A 68 -9.30 8.99 -10.21
CA ILE A 68 -7.96 9.52 -10.48
C ILE A 68 -7.70 9.55 -11.98
N ASP A 69 -7.66 10.75 -12.56
CA ASP A 69 -7.51 10.95 -14.00
C ASP A 69 -6.13 10.47 -14.48
N GLY A 70 -6.12 9.50 -15.40
CA GLY A 70 -4.90 8.98 -16.01
C GLY A 70 -4.07 8.06 -15.11
N VAL A 71 -4.64 7.56 -14.01
CA VAL A 71 -3.92 6.63 -13.11
C VAL A 71 -3.60 5.32 -13.81
N ARG A 72 -2.38 4.84 -13.62
CA ARG A 72 -1.99 3.46 -13.93
C ARG A 72 -2.07 2.61 -12.67
N LEU A 73 -2.97 1.63 -12.66
CA LEU A 73 -3.11 0.67 -11.57
C LEU A 73 -2.24 -0.56 -11.85
N TYR A 74 -1.35 -0.87 -10.91
CA TYR A 74 -0.60 -2.11 -10.84
C TYR A 74 -1.11 -2.95 -9.67
N GLN A 75 -1.44 -4.20 -9.94
CA GLN A 75 -2.03 -5.14 -8.99
C GLN A 75 -1.46 -6.54 -9.22
N GLU A 76 -1.96 -7.54 -8.49
CA GLU A 76 -1.49 -8.94 -8.50
C GLU A 76 -1.02 -9.49 -9.86
N SER A 77 -1.77 -9.25 -10.93
CA SER A 77 -1.47 -9.75 -12.28
C SER A 77 -0.27 -9.10 -12.97
N ASP A 78 0.18 -7.95 -12.47
CA ASP A 78 1.26 -7.15 -13.07
C ASP A 78 2.65 -7.50 -12.48
N TRP A 79 2.68 -8.18 -11.34
CA TRP A 79 3.90 -8.50 -10.60
C TRP A 79 4.56 -9.78 -11.09
N ARG A 80 5.89 -9.83 -10.99
CA ARG A 80 6.67 -11.04 -11.32
C ARG A 80 6.96 -11.89 -10.09
N SER A 81 7.10 -11.26 -8.93
CA SER A 81 7.32 -11.96 -7.68
C SER A 81 6.15 -12.87 -7.33
N PRO A 82 6.40 -14.02 -6.69
CA PRO A 82 5.35 -14.97 -6.35
C PRO A 82 4.47 -14.43 -5.23
N LEU A 83 3.21 -14.90 -5.20
CA LEU A 83 2.31 -14.63 -4.08
C LEU A 83 2.88 -15.25 -2.80
N VAL A 84 2.88 -14.47 -1.72
CA VAL A 84 3.24 -14.94 -0.39
C VAL A 84 2.02 -15.50 0.32
N ASP A 85 0.88 -14.83 0.18
CA ASP A 85 -0.41 -15.29 0.70
C ASP A 85 -1.59 -14.65 -0.06
N VAL A 86 -2.79 -14.69 0.54
CA VAL A 86 -4.04 -14.16 -0.03
C VAL A 86 -4.03 -12.63 -0.24
N TRP A 87 -3.06 -11.91 0.31
CA TRP A 87 -2.92 -10.45 0.18
C TRP A 87 -1.98 -10.03 -0.96
N GLY A 88 -1.32 -10.99 -1.61
CA GLY A 88 -0.47 -10.76 -2.77
C GLY A 88 1.00 -11.11 -2.55
N ILE A 89 1.87 -10.41 -3.27
CA ILE A 89 3.33 -10.45 -3.08
C ILE A 89 3.74 -9.79 -1.75
N SER A 90 4.99 -9.99 -1.32
CA SER A 90 5.51 -9.33 -0.11
C SER A 90 5.61 -7.81 -0.28
N ASP A 91 5.57 -7.05 0.83
CA ASP A 91 5.82 -5.60 0.78
C ASP A 91 7.23 -5.28 0.26
N LEU A 92 8.22 -6.13 0.56
CA LEU A 92 9.58 -6.00 0.04
C LEU A 92 9.64 -6.14 -1.49
N ASP A 93 8.96 -7.15 -2.04
CA ASP A 93 8.87 -7.37 -3.48
C ASP A 93 8.09 -6.25 -4.16
N LEU A 94 6.99 -5.81 -3.54
CA LEU A 94 6.23 -4.65 -4.00
C LEU A 94 7.15 -3.45 -4.12
N PHE A 95 7.96 -3.13 -3.09
CA PHE A 95 8.90 -2.02 -3.16
C PHE A 95 9.99 -2.19 -4.23
N LYS A 96 10.55 -3.40 -4.40
CA LYS A 96 11.56 -3.67 -5.43
C LYS A 96 11.00 -3.50 -6.85
N GLU A 97 9.81 -4.03 -7.12
CA GLU A 97 9.18 -3.90 -8.44
C GLU A 97 8.64 -2.48 -8.69
N SER A 98 8.09 -1.82 -7.66
CA SER A 98 7.71 -0.41 -7.72
C SER A 98 8.91 0.49 -8.03
N ASP A 99 10.05 0.32 -7.34
CA ASP A 99 11.28 1.06 -7.61
C ASP A 99 11.73 0.91 -9.07
N ARG A 100 11.70 -0.31 -9.61
CA ARG A 100 12.00 -0.55 -11.03
C ARG A 100 11.09 0.27 -11.94
N ILE A 101 9.78 0.24 -11.71
CA ILE A 101 8.81 1.02 -12.49
C ILE A 101 9.12 2.52 -12.40
N LEU A 102 9.38 3.04 -11.19
CA LEU A 102 9.65 4.46 -10.96
C LEU A 102 10.94 4.92 -11.64
N ARG A 103 11.99 4.10 -11.65
CA ARG A 103 13.26 4.39 -12.34
C ARG A 103 13.12 4.41 -13.86
N ASP A 104 12.21 3.60 -14.40
CA ASP A 104 11.93 3.50 -15.84
C ASP A 104 10.99 4.62 -16.34
N LEU A 105 10.42 5.44 -15.45
CA LEU A 105 9.59 6.57 -15.84
C LEU A 105 10.40 7.66 -16.56
N PRO A 106 9.80 8.38 -17.54
CA PRO A 106 10.42 9.54 -18.16
C PRO A 106 10.88 10.58 -17.12
N LYS A 107 12.18 10.87 -17.09
CA LYS A 107 12.78 11.80 -16.11
C LYS A 107 12.38 13.27 -16.29
N ASN A 108 11.77 13.61 -17.41
CA ASN A 108 11.28 14.96 -17.71
C ASN A 108 9.86 15.24 -17.19
N ARG A 109 9.25 14.29 -16.47
CA ARG A 109 7.89 14.43 -15.94
C ARG A 109 7.80 13.87 -14.51
N PRO A 110 7.30 14.63 -13.54
CA PRO A 110 7.20 14.16 -12.16
C PRO A 110 6.15 13.04 -12.02
N PHE A 111 6.17 12.35 -10.87
CA PHE A 111 5.21 11.27 -10.58
C PHE A 111 4.52 11.45 -9.23
N PHE A 112 3.30 10.93 -9.14
CA PHE A 112 2.56 10.66 -7.92
C PHE A 112 2.38 9.15 -7.83
N ALA A 113 2.95 8.51 -6.82
CA ALA A 113 2.87 7.07 -6.63
C ALA A 113 2.23 6.74 -5.28
N TYR A 114 1.08 6.06 -5.33
CA TYR A 114 0.42 5.50 -4.17
C TYR A 114 0.82 4.02 -4.08
N VAL A 115 1.62 3.65 -3.08
CA VAL A 115 2.04 2.25 -2.84
C VAL A 115 1.33 1.73 -1.59
N GLN A 116 0.45 0.75 -1.77
CA GLN A 116 -0.36 0.19 -0.70
C GLN A 116 0.22 -1.16 -0.24
N THR A 117 0.77 -1.17 0.97
CA THR A 117 1.27 -2.37 1.66
C THR A 117 0.14 -3.25 2.18
N SER A 118 0.39 -4.55 2.31
CA SER A 118 -0.56 -5.51 2.86
C SER A 118 0.05 -6.52 3.84
N GLY A 119 1.38 -6.54 4.02
CA GLY A 119 2.07 -7.56 4.83
C GLY A 119 1.65 -7.58 6.31
N ASN A 120 1.20 -6.46 6.85
CA ASN A 120 0.62 -6.38 8.20
C ASN A 120 -0.88 -6.72 8.24
N HIS A 121 -1.27 -7.80 7.59
CA HIS A 121 -2.62 -8.35 7.65
C HIS A 121 -2.58 -9.81 8.09
N ARG A 122 -3.60 -10.25 8.84
CA ARG A 122 -3.72 -11.67 9.24
C ARG A 122 -3.66 -12.58 8.00
N PRO A 123 -2.87 -13.67 8.02
CA PRO A 123 -2.28 -14.31 9.21
C PRO A 123 -0.91 -13.75 9.66
N PHE A 124 -0.46 -12.59 9.16
CA PHE A 124 0.82 -11.95 9.46
C PHE A 124 2.01 -12.76 8.93
N THR A 125 1.92 -13.15 7.66
CA THR A 125 2.91 -14.00 7.00
C THR A 125 4.26 -13.30 6.91
N ILE A 126 5.31 -13.95 7.42
CA ILE A 126 6.69 -13.51 7.23
C ILE A 126 7.25 -14.27 6.02
N PRO A 127 7.56 -13.58 4.91
CA PRO A 127 8.11 -14.22 3.72
C PRO A 127 9.45 -14.91 4.03
N LYS A 128 9.75 -16.02 3.33
CA LYS A 128 11.06 -16.70 3.46
C LYS A 128 12.20 -15.85 2.94
N ASP A 129 11.98 -15.16 1.82
CA ASP A 129 12.88 -14.14 1.29
C ASP A 129 12.40 -12.77 1.77
N ASN A 130 13.09 -12.21 2.75
CA ASN A 130 12.73 -10.96 3.42
C ASN A 130 13.95 -10.05 3.64
N ASP A 131 15.03 -10.29 2.91
CA ASP A 131 16.29 -9.53 2.95
C ASP A 131 16.94 -9.45 4.35
N GLY A 132 16.84 -10.54 5.12
CA GLY A 132 17.52 -10.71 6.40
C GLY A 132 16.75 -10.17 7.60
N PHE A 133 15.42 -10.06 7.52
CA PHE A 133 14.60 -9.68 8.66
C PHE A 133 14.67 -10.72 9.79
N GLU A 134 14.99 -10.26 11.00
CA GLU A 134 15.09 -11.10 12.19
C GLU A 134 13.81 -11.05 13.03
N VAL A 135 13.17 -12.22 13.16
CA VAL A 135 11.97 -12.41 13.99
C VAL A 135 12.32 -12.26 15.47
N SER A 136 11.51 -11.49 16.18
CA SER A 136 11.60 -11.34 17.62
C SER A 136 10.79 -12.41 18.32
N ASN A 137 11.41 -13.05 19.32
CA ASN A 137 10.83 -14.14 20.10
C ASN A 137 10.33 -13.66 21.47
N LEU A 138 9.90 -12.39 21.57
CA LEU A 138 9.25 -11.89 22.79
C LEU A 138 8.01 -12.71 23.12
N SER A 139 7.73 -12.83 24.42
CA SER A 139 6.52 -13.48 24.90
C SER A 139 5.26 -12.69 24.54
N LEU A 140 4.11 -13.36 24.54
CA LEU A 140 2.81 -12.73 24.32
C LEU A 140 2.56 -11.58 25.32
N GLU A 141 2.95 -11.76 26.58
CA GLU A 141 2.80 -10.74 27.62
C GLU A 141 3.59 -9.46 27.29
N GLN A 142 4.85 -9.61 26.86
CA GLN A 142 5.69 -8.46 26.50
C GLN A 142 5.14 -7.69 25.30
N VAL A 143 4.67 -8.38 24.26
CA VAL A 143 4.13 -7.69 23.08
C VAL A 143 2.77 -7.06 23.36
N GLN A 144 1.95 -7.66 24.24
CA GLN A 144 0.68 -7.08 24.69
C GLN A 144 0.87 -5.85 25.56
N ALA A 145 1.87 -5.85 26.44
CA ALA A 145 2.27 -4.67 27.20
C ALA A 145 2.70 -3.51 26.28
N ALA A 146 3.22 -3.81 25.08
CA ALA A 146 3.58 -2.85 24.04
C ALA A 146 2.43 -2.54 23.05
N GLY A 147 1.20 -3.00 23.30
CA GLY A 147 0.02 -2.68 22.49
C GLY A 147 -0.23 -3.60 21.28
N SER A 148 0.58 -4.63 21.06
CA SER A 148 0.34 -5.64 20.01
C SER A 148 -0.64 -6.71 20.50
N ARG A 149 -1.51 -7.22 19.61
CA ARG A 149 -2.49 -8.25 20.00
C ARG A 149 -1.91 -9.66 20.04
N SER A 150 -0.85 -9.90 19.28
CA SER A 150 -0.15 -11.19 19.20
C SER A 150 1.31 -11.01 18.80
N VAL A 151 2.12 -12.05 18.97
CA VAL A 151 3.55 -12.07 18.60
C VAL A 151 3.73 -11.97 17.08
N GLU A 152 2.81 -12.55 16.31
CA GLU A 152 2.82 -12.49 14.85
C GLU A 152 2.50 -11.07 14.35
N GLN A 153 1.48 -10.41 14.93
CA GLN A 153 1.19 -9.01 14.60
C GLN A 153 2.39 -8.11 14.94
N TYR A 154 3.01 -8.32 16.10
CA TYR A 154 4.18 -7.57 16.52
C TYR A 154 5.32 -7.68 15.50
N ASN A 155 5.61 -8.91 15.04
CA ASN A 155 6.63 -9.12 14.01
C ASN A 155 6.24 -8.60 12.64
N ALA A 156 4.96 -8.63 12.25
CA ALA A 156 4.53 -8.06 10.97
C ALA A 156 4.66 -6.52 10.94
N VAL A 157 4.40 -5.83 12.05
CA VAL A 157 4.67 -4.38 12.15
C VAL A 157 6.17 -4.10 12.05
N ARG A 158 7.01 -4.89 12.72
CA ARG A 158 8.48 -4.78 12.61
C ARG A 158 8.98 -5.04 11.19
N LEU A 159 8.40 -6.02 10.50
CA LEU A 159 8.74 -6.33 9.12
C LEU A 159 8.32 -5.19 8.18
N LEU A 160 7.16 -4.57 8.40
CA LEU A 160 6.73 -3.39 7.65
C LEU A 160 7.74 -2.24 7.81
N ASP A 161 8.16 -1.94 9.05
CA ASP A 161 9.17 -0.90 9.34
C ASP A 161 10.51 -1.22 8.66
N PHE A 162 10.99 -2.46 8.77
CA PHE A 162 12.19 -2.94 8.08
C PHE A 162 12.09 -2.73 6.56
N ASN A 163 10.96 -3.09 5.96
CA ASN A 163 10.73 -2.94 4.52
C ASN A 163 10.62 -1.46 4.10
N ILE A 164 10.08 -0.57 4.94
CA ILE A 164 10.10 0.88 4.68
C ILE A 164 11.55 1.37 4.61
N GLY A 165 12.44 0.89 5.49
CA GLY A 165 13.88 1.16 5.39
C GLY A 165 14.43 0.76 4.01
N LYS A 166 14.09 -0.44 3.53
CA LYS A 166 14.48 -0.93 2.20
C LYS A 166 13.92 -0.08 1.06
N LEU A 167 12.67 0.40 1.15
CA LEU A 167 12.10 1.34 0.18
C LEU A 167 12.94 2.63 0.09
N ILE A 168 13.36 3.18 1.23
CA ILE A 168 14.19 4.39 1.26
C ILE A 168 15.58 4.13 0.67
N ASP A 169 16.18 2.97 0.94
CA ASP A 169 17.46 2.58 0.35
C ASP A 169 17.36 2.43 -1.18
N LEU A 170 16.29 1.79 -1.66
CA LEU A 170 15.97 1.69 -3.09
C LEU A 170 15.81 3.08 -3.71
N ALA A 171 15.09 3.99 -3.06
CA ALA A 171 14.89 5.35 -3.56
C ALA A 171 16.20 6.16 -3.68
N LYS A 172 17.10 6.01 -2.70
CA LYS A 172 18.43 6.64 -2.73
C LYS A 172 19.27 6.07 -3.87
N ALA A 173 19.32 4.74 -3.99
CA ALA A 173 20.04 4.08 -5.08
C ALA A 173 19.44 4.40 -6.46
N GLY A 174 18.14 4.66 -6.54
CA GLY A 174 17.43 5.05 -7.76
C GLY A 174 17.59 6.51 -8.15
N GLY A 175 18.19 7.34 -7.28
CA GLY A 175 18.44 8.76 -7.53
C GLY A 175 17.18 9.63 -7.54
N TYR A 176 16.07 9.17 -6.97
CA TYR A 176 14.84 9.96 -6.85
C TYR A 176 14.53 10.40 -5.41
N TYR A 177 15.27 9.90 -4.41
CA TYR A 177 15.07 10.23 -3.00
C TYR A 177 15.06 11.74 -2.72
N ASP A 178 16.10 12.47 -3.16
CA ASP A 178 16.26 13.90 -2.86
C ASP A 178 15.21 14.81 -3.51
N TYR A 179 14.43 14.28 -4.46
CA TYR A 179 13.43 15.02 -5.23
C TYR A 179 12.01 14.46 -5.07
N THR A 180 11.80 13.58 -4.09
CA THR A 180 10.51 12.95 -3.82
C THR A 180 10.06 13.23 -2.40
N LEU A 181 8.83 13.73 -2.23
CA LEU A 181 8.20 13.79 -0.92
C LEU A 181 7.58 12.43 -0.57
N PHE A 182 8.07 11.81 0.50
CA PHE A 182 7.51 10.57 1.02
C PHE A 182 6.52 10.87 2.15
N VAL A 183 5.35 10.25 2.10
CA VAL A 183 4.31 10.36 3.14
C VAL A 183 3.89 8.95 3.53
N PHE A 184 4.03 8.62 4.83
CA PHE A 184 3.64 7.34 5.42
C PHE A 184 2.49 7.59 6.40
N PHE A 185 1.42 6.80 6.33
CA PHE A 185 0.21 6.97 7.14
C PHE A 185 -0.54 5.65 7.35
#